data_AF-A0A0C9TD03-F1
#
_entry.id   AF-A0A0C9TD03-F1
#
_cell.length_a   1.000
_cell.length_b   1.000
_cell.length_c   1.000
_cell.angle_alpha   90.00
_cell.angle_beta   90.00
_cell.angle_gamma   90.00
#
_symmetry.space_group_name_H-M   'P 1'
#
loop_
_entity.id
_entity.type
_entity.pdbx_description
1 polymer ?
#
loop_
_entity_poly.entity_id
_entity_poly.type
_entity_poly.pdbx_seq_one_letter_code
_entity_poly.pdbx_strand_id
1 'polypeptide(L)'
;MAETVIRQVTQDVWTFSRPFARSGIIPFGGRSTAIRLRDGNVWVLASTALDDATKKKIDELGVVKYIIGPDALHYLFLGDFKKAYPEAKVIGVEPLMTKKGCPKLDGAYGVDPPETKYGFEDEIQACYFSAFRNKDVAFNHIASKSLIEADLLLNLPATEQYSKVQKKPLLFSLKLSPFSWLHQKFVWFVGENVETMKQDIQTVASWDFERIIPCHGDTIEEKAKEAWRSAYAAYLK
;
A
#
# COMPACT_ATOMS: atom_id res chain seq x y z
N MET A 1 4.51 -22.08 10.91
CA MET A 1 3.75 -20.94 10.34
C MET A 1 4.77 -19.94 9.82
N ALA A 2 4.58 -19.35 8.64
CA ALA A 2 5.55 -18.37 8.14
C ALA A 2 5.49 -17.11 9.02
N GLU A 3 6.60 -16.81 9.68
CA GLU A 3 6.74 -15.66 10.56
C GLU A 3 6.71 -14.36 9.75
N THR A 4 6.11 -13.33 10.34
CA THR A 4 6.16 -11.98 9.81
C THR A 4 7.59 -11.43 9.86
N VAL A 5 7.99 -10.75 8.79
CA VAL A 5 9.23 -9.99 8.71
C VAL A 5 8.90 -8.55 9.08
N ILE A 6 9.44 -8.10 10.21
CA ILE A 6 9.21 -6.75 10.74
C ILE A 6 10.48 -5.94 10.46
N ARG A 7 10.34 -4.84 9.73
CA ARG A 7 11.46 -3.96 9.37
C ARG A 7 11.08 -2.51 9.62
N GLN A 8 11.98 -1.76 10.24
CA GLN A 8 11.94 -0.30 10.17
C GLN A 8 12.61 0.11 8.86
N VAL A 9 11.82 0.65 7.94
CA VAL A 9 12.33 1.07 6.61
C VAL A 9 13.14 2.34 6.74
N THR A 10 12.59 3.29 7.49
CA THR A 10 13.21 4.56 7.85
C THR A 10 12.60 5.03 9.17
N GLN A 11 13.07 6.15 9.70
CA GLN A 11 12.57 6.71 10.95
C GLN A 11 11.02 6.80 10.91
N ASP A 12 10.38 6.25 11.94
CA ASP A 12 8.91 6.21 12.12
C ASP A 12 8.09 5.44 11.07
N VAL A 13 8.71 4.74 10.11
CA VAL A 13 8.01 3.94 9.08
C VAL A 13 8.40 2.47 9.19
N TRP A 14 7.41 1.61 9.45
CA TRP A 14 7.57 0.17 9.68
C TRP A 14 6.77 -0.65 8.69
N THR A 15 7.33 -1.78 8.26
CA THR A 15 6.66 -2.72 7.36
C THR A 15 6.56 -4.12 7.99
N PHE A 16 5.46 -4.79 7.67
CA PHE A 16 5.11 -6.13 8.16
C PHE A 16 4.89 -7.03 6.96
N SER A 17 5.94 -7.73 6.57
CA SER A 17 6.03 -8.49 5.33
C SER A 17 5.75 -9.97 5.55
N ARG A 18 4.89 -10.55 4.72
CA ARG A 18 4.46 -11.96 4.82
C ARG A 18 4.40 -12.63 3.44
N PRO A 19 4.66 -13.94 3.35
CA PRO A 19 4.49 -14.64 2.10
C PRO A 19 3.01 -14.71 1.73
N PHE A 20 2.70 -14.33 0.49
CA PHE A 20 1.37 -14.41 -0.09
C PHE A 20 1.49 -14.80 -1.56
N ALA A 21 0.69 -15.80 -1.98
CA ALA A 21 0.65 -16.27 -3.35
C ALA A 21 -0.78 -16.12 -3.89
N ARG A 22 -0.94 -15.26 -4.90
CA ARG A 22 -2.23 -15.07 -5.56
C ARG A 22 -2.63 -16.36 -6.28
N SER A 23 -3.83 -16.84 -5.95
CA SER A 23 -4.35 -18.14 -6.40
C SER A 23 -3.42 -19.33 -6.07
N GLY A 24 -2.52 -19.19 -5.09
CA GLY A 24 -1.50 -20.20 -4.76
C GLY A 24 -0.36 -20.32 -5.77
N ILE A 25 -0.33 -19.49 -6.81
CA ILE A 25 0.57 -19.64 -7.97
C ILE A 25 1.57 -18.49 -8.06
N ILE A 26 1.10 -17.24 -8.04
CA ILE A 26 1.95 -16.06 -8.28
C ILE A 26 2.37 -15.46 -6.93
N PRO A 27 3.66 -15.51 -6.55
CA PRO A 27 4.12 -15.11 -5.22
C PRO A 27 4.31 -13.60 -5.10
N PHE A 28 3.21 -12.86 -5.02
CA PHE A 28 3.24 -11.40 -4.86
C PHE A 28 3.84 -10.93 -3.53
N GLY A 29 3.77 -11.76 -2.48
CA GLY A 29 4.03 -11.30 -1.12
C GLY A 29 2.94 -10.33 -0.66
N GLY A 30 2.83 -10.10 0.64
CA GLY A 30 1.97 -9.05 1.21
C GLY A 30 2.75 -8.22 2.22
N ARG A 31 2.36 -6.96 2.37
CA ARG A 31 3.00 -6.02 3.29
C ARG A 31 1.97 -5.06 3.87
N SER A 32 1.82 -5.04 5.18
CA SER A 32 1.22 -3.88 5.87
C SER A 32 2.30 -2.84 6.16
N THR A 33 1.92 -1.56 6.23
CA THR A 33 2.82 -0.46 6.59
C THR A 33 2.22 0.36 7.73
N ALA A 34 2.98 0.59 8.80
CA ALA A 34 2.58 1.48 9.88
C ALA A 34 3.52 2.68 9.96
N ILE A 35 2.94 3.85 10.21
CA ILE A 35 3.65 5.12 10.34
C ILE A 35 3.27 5.73 11.68
N ARG A 36 4.27 6.05 12.49
CA ARG A 36 4.07 6.85 13.70
C ARG A 36 4.03 8.33 13.32
N LEU A 37 2.91 8.98 13.55
CA LEU A 37 2.68 10.40 13.28
C LEU A 37 3.33 11.27 14.36
N ARG A 38 3.49 12.57 14.11
CA ARG A 38 4.10 13.52 15.06
C ARG A 38 3.37 13.62 16.38
N ASP A 39 2.06 13.40 16.40
CA ASP A 39 1.24 13.39 17.62
C ASP A 39 1.36 12.08 18.42
N GLY A 40 2.20 11.13 17.98
CA GLY A 40 2.42 9.84 18.62
C GLY A 40 1.37 8.78 18.26
N ASN A 41 0.35 9.12 17.48
CA ASN A 41 -0.61 8.14 16.97
C ASN A 41 -0.04 7.37 15.78
N VAL A 42 -0.69 6.26 15.45
CA VAL A 42 -0.29 5.38 14.35
C VAL A 42 -1.32 5.41 13.23
N TRP A 43 -0.82 5.62 12.03
CA TRP A 43 -1.51 5.38 10.76
C TRP A 43 -1.07 4.02 10.21
N VAL A 44 -2.00 3.14 9.85
CA VAL A 44 -1.65 1.81 9.35
C VAL A 44 -2.42 1.45 8.08
N LEU A 45 -1.68 1.14 7.01
CA LEU A 45 -2.20 0.44 5.84
C LEU A 45 -2.20 -1.06 6.16
N ALA A 46 -3.40 -1.62 6.31
CA ALA A 46 -3.62 -2.98 6.79
C ALA A 46 -3.85 -3.97 5.63
N SER A 47 -2.77 -4.59 5.16
CA SER A 47 -2.73 -5.47 3.99
C SER A 47 -2.25 -6.92 4.29
N THR A 48 -1.85 -7.18 5.54
CA THR A 48 -1.47 -8.51 6.04
C THR A 48 -2.11 -8.81 7.40
N ALA A 49 -2.15 -10.08 7.78
CA ALA A 49 -2.74 -10.51 9.04
C ALA A 49 -2.08 -9.86 10.27
N LEU A 50 -2.91 -9.37 11.20
CA LEU A 50 -2.51 -8.84 12.50
C LEU A 50 -2.17 -10.00 13.46
N ASP A 51 -1.01 -10.62 13.27
CA ASP A 51 -0.51 -11.59 14.24
C ASP A 51 0.07 -10.93 15.49
N ASP A 52 0.37 -11.73 16.51
CA ASP A 52 0.85 -11.24 17.80
C ASP A 52 2.12 -10.38 17.68
N ALA A 53 3.04 -10.75 16.78
CA ALA A 53 4.28 -9.99 16.57
C ALA A 53 4.02 -8.63 15.91
N THR A 54 3.14 -8.61 14.90
CA THR A 54 2.70 -7.39 14.21
C THR A 54 1.97 -6.48 15.18
N LYS A 55 1.00 -7.03 15.94
CA LYS A 55 0.23 -6.27 16.92
C LYS A 55 1.12 -5.68 18.01
N LYS A 56 1.97 -6.51 18.63
CA LYS A 56 2.91 -6.05 19.65
C LYS A 56 3.75 -4.89 19.13
N LYS A 57 4.26 -5.00 17.90
CA LYS A 57 5.11 -3.94 17.36
C LYS A 57 4.32 -2.66 17.08
N ILE A 58 3.10 -2.76 16.55
CA ILE A 58 2.25 -1.60 16.35
C ILE A 58 1.91 -0.92 17.69
N ASP A 59 1.60 -1.70 18.73
CA ASP A 59 1.32 -1.19 20.07
C ASP A 59 2.53 -0.41 20.65
N GLU A 60 3.77 -0.84 20.36
CA GLU A 60 5.00 -0.12 20.75
C GLU A 60 5.16 1.24 20.04
N LEU A 61 4.55 1.42 18.85
CA LEU A 61 4.65 2.67 18.10
C LEU A 61 3.72 3.75 18.66
N GLY A 62 2.54 3.35 19.16
CA GLY A 62 1.56 4.26 19.73
C GLY A 62 0.12 3.81 19.52
N VAL A 63 -0.83 4.72 19.75
CA VAL A 63 -2.26 4.44 19.59
C VAL A 63 -2.64 4.45 18.11
N VAL A 64 -3.17 3.35 17.59
CA VAL A 64 -3.69 3.29 16.22
C VAL A 64 -4.91 4.18 16.10
N LYS A 65 -4.80 5.21 15.26
CA LYS A 65 -5.86 6.20 15.02
C LYS A 65 -6.48 6.05 13.64
N TYR A 66 -5.73 5.51 12.68
CA TYR A 66 -6.19 5.33 11.30
C TYR A 66 -5.84 3.93 10.79
N ILE A 67 -6.85 3.20 10.32
CA ILE A 67 -6.71 1.94 9.57
C ILE A 67 -7.10 2.22 8.13
N ILE A 68 -6.23 1.89 7.19
CA ILE A 68 -6.36 2.27 5.79
C ILE A 68 -6.57 1.04 4.92
N GLY A 69 -7.67 1.05 4.17
CA GLY A 69 -7.95 0.17 3.05
C GLY A 69 -7.62 0.89 1.74
N PRO A 70 -6.44 0.68 1.14
CA PRO A 70 -5.93 1.53 0.06
C PRO A 70 -6.68 1.36 -1.27
N ASP A 71 -7.31 0.19 -1.50
CA ASP A 71 -8.00 -0.14 -2.74
C ASP A 71 -9.14 -1.16 -2.53
N ALA A 72 -9.76 -1.61 -3.62
CA ALA A 72 -10.86 -2.57 -3.61
C ALA A 72 -10.50 -4.01 -3.23
N LEU A 73 -9.22 -4.38 -3.18
CA LEU A 73 -8.71 -5.73 -2.93
C LEU A 73 -8.10 -5.91 -1.53
N HIS A 74 -7.60 -4.83 -0.93
CA HIS A 74 -6.88 -4.84 0.34
C HIS A 74 -7.81 -4.66 1.58
N TYR A 75 -8.91 -5.42 1.62
CA TYR A 75 -9.90 -5.32 2.71
C TYR A 75 -9.92 -6.50 3.69
N LEU A 76 -9.28 -7.62 3.33
CA LEU A 76 -9.39 -8.89 4.06
C LEU A 76 -9.00 -8.79 5.54
N PHE A 77 -8.06 -7.90 5.88
CA PHE A 77 -7.54 -7.76 7.24
C PHE A 77 -8.09 -6.54 7.99
N LEU A 78 -8.86 -5.66 7.33
CA LEU A 78 -9.40 -4.45 7.97
C LEU A 78 -10.28 -4.79 9.17
N GLY A 79 -11.06 -5.88 9.10
CA GLY A 79 -11.91 -6.34 10.19
C GLY A 79 -11.13 -6.72 11.44
N ASP A 80 -10.02 -7.47 11.29
CA ASP A 80 -9.17 -7.88 12.41
C ASP A 80 -8.47 -6.67 13.05
N PHE A 81 -7.96 -5.75 12.23
CA PHE A 81 -7.39 -4.49 12.72
C PHE A 81 -8.43 -3.65 13.47
N LYS A 82 -9.64 -3.46 12.92
CA LYS A 82 -10.69 -2.67 13.58
C LYS A 82 -11.16 -3.33 14.87
N LYS A 83 -11.20 -4.66 14.95
CA LYS A 83 -11.51 -5.39 16.18
C LYS A 83 -10.45 -5.17 17.26
N ALA A 84 -9.17 -5.15 16.88
CA ALA A 84 -8.06 -4.92 17.81
C ALA A 84 -7.92 -3.45 18.23
N TYR A 85 -8.30 -2.51 17.35
CA TYR A 85 -8.21 -1.07 17.54
C TYR A 85 -9.59 -0.41 17.31
N PRO A 86 -10.56 -0.61 18.23
CA PRO A 86 -11.95 -0.20 18.03
C PRO A 86 -12.14 1.31 17.85
N GLU A 87 -11.27 2.13 18.43
CA GLU A 87 -11.32 3.60 18.33
C GLU A 87 -10.68 4.15 17.04
N ALA A 88 -9.94 3.33 16.30
CA ALA A 88 -9.27 3.78 15.07
C ALA A 88 -10.30 4.03 13.96
N LYS A 89 -10.19 5.15 13.26
CA LYS A 89 -11.01 5.41 12.06
C LYS A 89 -10.61 4.46 10.94
N VAL A 90 -11.57 3.85 10.27
CA VAL A 90 -11.32 3.07 9.05
C VAL A 90 -11.56 3.97 7.84
N ILE A 91 -10.49 4.33 7.14
CA ILE A 91 -10.56 5.10 5.89
C ILE A 91 -10.31 4.16 4.73
N GLY A 92 -11.19 4.17 3.73
CA GLY A 92 -11.07 3.26 2.59
C GLY A 92 -11.40 3.94 1.26
N VAL A 93 -11.80 3.13 0.30
CA VAL A 93 -12.23 3.58 -1.04
C VAL A 93 -13.67 3.13 -1.29
N GLU A 94 -14.38 3.84 -2.18
CA GLU A 94 -15.79 3.56 -2.50
C GLU A 94 -16.11 2.06 -2.69
N PRO A 95 -15.31 1.27 -3.44
CA PRO A 95 -15.62 -0.15 -3.64
C PRO A 95 -15.72 -0.97 -2.36
N LEU A 96 -15.07 -0.54 -1.27
CA LEU A 96 -15.06 -1.25 0.01
C LEU A 96 -16.36 -1.13 0.79
N MET A 97 -17.18 -0.10 0.51
CA MET A 97 -18.46 0.14 1.17
C MET A 97 -19.46 -1.01 0.99
N THR A 98 -19.31 -1.78 -0.09
CA THR A 98 -20.19 -2.91 -0.42
C THR A 98 -19.52 -4.27 -0.25
N LYS A 99 -18.24 -4.32 0.17
CA LYS A 99 -17.52 -5.59 0.34
C LYS A 99 -17.97 -6.31 1.61
N LYS A 100 -18.46 -7.54 1.43
CA LYS A 100 -18.77 -8.43 2.55
C LYS A 100 -17.53 -8.67 3.41
N GLY A 101 -17.67 -8.45 4.72
CA GLY A 101 -16.58 -8.63 5.70
C GLY A 101 -15.69 -7.41 5.88
N CYS A 102 -15.85 -6.36 5.08
CA CYS A 102 -15.23 -5.07 5.34
C CYS A 102 -15.94 -4.41 6.54
N PRO A 103 -15.21 -3.84 7.52
CA PRO A 103 -15.82 -3.04 8.57
C PRO A 103 -16.48 -1.77 7.97
N LYS A 104 -17.36 -1.14 8.74
CA LYS A 104 -17.92 0.17 8.38
C LYS A 104 -16.77 1.17 8.22
N LEU A 105 -16.77 1.91 7.11
CA LEU A 105 -15.83 2.99 6.87
C LEU A 105 -16.30 4.27 7.58
N ASP A 106 -15.36 4.97 8.18
CA ASP A 106 -15.54 6.31 8.74
C ASP A 106 -15.32 7.40 7.69
N GLY A 107 -14.69 7.06 6.57
CA GLY A 107 -14.49 7.91 5.40
C GLY A 107 -14.04 7.11 4.18
N ALA A 108 -14.34 7.58 2.97
CA ALA A 108 -14.04 6.86 1.74
C ALA A 108 -13.68 7.78 0.57
N TYR A 109 -12.49 7.56 -0.01
CA TYR A 109 -12.12 8.15 -1.28
C TYR A 109 -13.06 7.69 -2.39
N GLY A 110 -13.51 8.63 -3.23
CA GLY A 110 -14.51 8.37 -4.28
C GLY A 110 -15.96 8.45 -3.82
N VAL A 111 -16.22 8.67 -2.52
CA VAL A 111 -17.54 8.99 -1.96
C VAL A 111 -17.56 10.38 -1.37
N ASP A 112 -16.61 10.64 -0.46
CA ASP A 112 -16.51 11.93 0.21
C ASP A 112 -15.98 13.01 -0.77
N PRO A 113 -16.29 14.29 -0.55
CA PRO A 113 -15.77 15.39 -1.38
C PRO A 113 -14.25 15.32 -1.50
N PRO A 114 -13.65 15.57 -2.69
CA PRO A 114 -12.21 15.45 -2.91
C PRO A 114 -11.31 16.22 -1.93
N GLU A 115 -11.82 17.31 -1.37
CA GLU A 115 -11.14 18.17 -0.39
C GLU A 115 -11.24 17.70 1.07
N THR A 116 -11.93 16.58 1.32
CA THR A 116 -12.12 16.02 2.66
C THR A 116 -10.78 15.66 3.30
N LYS A 117 -10.61 16.05 4.56
CA LYS A 117 -9.48 15.67 5.40
C LYS A 117 -9.94 14.77 6.54
N TYR A 118 -9.28 13.63 6.73
CA TYR A 118 -9.56 12.66 7.79
C TYR A 118 -8.73 12.91 9.06
N GLY A 119 -7.67 13.72 8.95
CA GLY A 119 -6.85 14.25 10.05
C GLY A 119 -5.38 13.87 9.99
N PHE A 120 -4.93 13.14 8.96
CA PHE A 120 -3.50 12.80 8.76
C PHE A 120 -2.85 13.60 7.63
N GLU A 121 -3.61 14.41 6.91
CA GLU A 121 -3.20 15.05 5.65
C GLU A 121 -2.09 16.10 5.81
N ASP A 122 -1.86 16.59 7.03
CA ASP A 122 -0.73 17.49 7.33
C ASP A 122 0.63 16.75 7.32
N GLU A 123 0.63 15.41 7.33
CA GLU A 123 1.82 14.56 7.34
C GLU A 123 1.85 13.58 6.17
N ILE A 124 0.69 13.11 5.73
CA ILE A 124 0.54 12.11 4.69
C ILE A 124 -0.38 12.67 3.59
N GLN A 125 0.21 12.96 2.42
CA GLN A 125 -0.55 13.34 1.24
C GLN A 125 -1.25 12.11 0.66
N ALA A 126 -2.41 12.29 0.02
CA ALA A 126 -3.15 11.22 -0.63
C ALA A 126 -3.57 11.62 -2.05
N CYS A 127 -3.60 10.66 -2.97
CA CYS A 127 -4.11 10.82 -4.33
C CYS A 127 -4.90 9.57 -4.71
N TYR A 128 -6.20 9.75 -4.95
CA TYR A 128 -7.11 8.68 -5.29
C TYR A 128 -7.14 8.44 -6.80
N PHE A 129 -6.74 7.25 -7.23
CA PHE A 129 -6.72 6.88 -8.64
C PHE A 129 -8.08 6.34 -9.07
N SER A 130 -9.02 7.26 -9.28
CA SER A 130 -10.40 6.93 -9.69
C SER A 130 -10.47 6.18 -11.02
N ALA A 131 -9.45 6.33 -11.88
CA ALA A 131 -9.33 5.64 -13.17
C ALA A 131 -8.48 4.36 -13.12
N PHE A 132 -7.97 3.96 -11.95
CA PHE A 132 -7.34 2.66 -11.78
C PHE A 132 -8.41 1.61 -11.48
N ARG A 133 -8.33 0.40 -12.05
CA ARG A 133 -9.38 -0.63 -11.92
C ARG A 133 -9.74 -0.96 -10.46
N ASN A 134 -8.75 -1.01 -9.58
CA ASN A 134 -8.96 -1.30 -8.16
C ASN A 134 -9.25 -0.05 -7.32
N LYS A 135 -9.26 1.14 -7.92
CA LYS A 135 -9.50 2.42 -7.25
C LYS A 135 -8.50 2.65 -6.10
N ASP A 136 -7.20 2.47 -6.38
CA ASP A 136 -6.14 2.56 -5.38
C ASP A 136 -5.85 4.01 -4.97
N VAL A 137 -5.21 4.20 -3.82
CA VAL A 137 -4.81 5.49 -3.28
C VAL A 137 -3.30 5.48 -3.01
N ALA A 138 -2.60 6.41 -3.66
CA ALA A 138 -1.20 6.68 -3.34
C ALA A 138 -1.11 7.56 -2.09
N PHE A 139 -0.29 7.17 -1.12
CA PHE A 139 -0.02 7.94 0.10
C PHE A 139 1.44 8.36 0.16
N ASN A 140 1.75 9.63 0.43
CA ASN A 140 3.12 10.10 0.60
C ASN A 140 3.34 10.67 2.01
N HIS A 141 4.13 9.97 2.83
CA HIS A 141 4.53 10.48 4.13
C HIS A 141 5.69 11.46 3.98
N ILE A 142 5.38 12.75 4.13
CA ILE A 142 6.22 13.90 3.76
C ILE A 142 7.57 13.84 4.46
N ALA A 143 7.58 13.67 5.78
CA ALA A 143 8.82 13.72 6.57
C ALA A 143 9.82 12.62 6.19
N SER A 144 9.32 11.43 5.86
CA SER A 144 10.14 10.28 5.49
C SER A 144 10.42 10.17 3.98
N LYS A 145 9.78 11.02 3.18
CA LYS A 145 9.80 10.95 1.71
C LYS A 145 9.47 9.55 1.17
N SER A 146 8.44 8.93 1.75
CA SER A 146 8.04 7.57 1.41
C SER A 146 6.68 7.58 0.74
N LEU A 147 6.64 7.08 -0.49
CA LEU A 147 5.41 6.72 -1.17
C LEU A 147 4.96 5.33 -0.71
N ILE A 148 3.70 5.19 -0.34
CA ILE A 148 3.05 3.95 0.07
C ILE A 148 1.87 3.74 -0.87
N GLU A 149 1.77 2.55 -1.45
CA GLU A 149 0.69 2.15 -2.35
C GLU A 149 0.48 0.64 -2.30
N ALA A 150 -0.63 0.18 -2.90
CA ALA A 150 -0.99 -1.22 -2.87
C ALA A 150 -0.69 -1.95 -4.19
N ASP A 151 -1.43 -1.59 -5.24
CA ASP A 151 -1.45 -2.22 -6.55
C ASP A 151 -1.03 -1.27 -7.69
N LEU A 152 -0.87 0.03 -7.44
CA LEU A 152 -0.42 1.02 -8.43
C LEU A 152 0.91 0.60 -9.05
N LEU A 153 1.79 -0.03 -8.27
CA LEU A 153 3.06 -0.55 -8.73
C LEU A 153 3.39 -1.86 -8.02
N LEU A 154 4.08 -2.76 -8.72
CA LEU A 154 4.59 -4.01 -8.17
C LEU A 154 6.11 -4.00 -8.31
N ASN A 155 6.80 -4.59 -7.34
CA ASN A 155 8.26 -4.72 -7.41
C ASN A 155 8.71 -6.15 -7.10
N LEU A 156 8.27 -7.10 -7.93
CA LEU A 156 8.63 -8.52 -7.78
C LEU A 156 10.05 -8.81 -8.30
N PRO A 157 10.76 -9.79 -7.73
CA PRO A 157 10.30 -10.78 -6.75
C PRO A 157 10.10 -10.23 -5.34
N ALA A 158 9.22 -10.85 -4.55
CA ALA A 158 8.93 -10.46 -3.17
C ALA A 158 9.94 -11.09 -2.19
N THR A 159 11.21 -10.66 -2.26
CA THR A 159 12.30 -11.31 -1.53
C THR A 159 12.18 -11.16 -0.02
N GLU A 160 11.79 -9.98 0.45
CA GLU A 160 11.61 -9.73 1.88
C GLU A 160 10.46 -10.57 2.44
N GLN A 161 9.30 -10.57 1.78
CA GLN A 161 8.10 -11.29 2.19
C GLN A 161 8.31 -12.80 2.29
N TYR A 162 9.23 -13.36 1.49
CA TYR A 162 9.55 -14.78 1.49
C TYR A 162 10.88 -15.11 2.19
N SER A 163 11.54 -14.14 2.83
CA SER A 163 12.88 -14.33 3.43
C SER A 163 12.91 -15.37 4.56
N LYS A 164 11.79 -15.54 5.28
CA LYS A 164 11.63 -16.56 6.34
C LYS A 164 11.00 -17.87 5.87
N VAL A 165 10.78 -18.05 4.56
CA VAL A 165 10.19 -19.27 3.99
C VAL A 165 11.28 -20.16 3.42
N GLN A 166 11.36 -21.42 3.89
CA GLN A 166 12.35 -22.38 3.40
C GLN A 166 12.12 -22.80 1.94
N LYS A 167 10.86 -23.04 1.56
CA LYS A 167 10.48 -23.46 0.20
C LYS A 167 9.72 -22.35 -0.52
N LYS A 168 10.35 -21.76 -1.52
CA LYS A 168 9.74 -20.70 -2.33
C LYS A 168 8.81 -21.30 -3.41
N PRO A 169 7.71 -20.62 -3.79
CA PRO A 169 6.82 -21.06 -4.87
C PRO A 169 7.53 -21.13 -6.23
N LEU A 170 6.97 -21.90 -7.17
CA LEU A 170 7.59 -22.14 -8.49
C LEU A 170 7.90 -20.86 -9.27
N LEU A 171 6.99 -19.87 -9.22
CA LEU A 171 7.13 -18.60 -9.93
C LEU A 171 7.83 -17.51 -9.10
N PHE A 172 8.59 -17.87 -8.07
CA PHE A 172 9.25 -16.89 -7.20
C PHE A 172 10.20 -15.94 -7.93
N SER A 173 10.85 -16.41 -9.00
CA SER A 173 11.75 -15.59 -9.82
C SER A 173 11.03 -14.73 -10.87
N LEU A 174 9.69 -14.67 -10.88
CA LEU A 174 8.94 -13.80 -11.79
C LEU A 174 9.33 -12.34 -11.54
N LYS A 175 9.90 -11.71 -12.57
CA LYS A 175 10.25 -10.29 -12.54
C LYS A 175 9.08 -9.47 -13.07
N LEU A 176 8.37 -8.85 -12.14
CA LEU A 176 7.31 -7.89 -12.41
C LEU A 176 7.64 -6.63 -11.62
N SER A 177 8.67 -5.93 -12.10
CA SER A 177 9.20 -4.70 -11.51
C SER A 177 8.87 -3.50 -12.39
N PRO A 178 8.97 -2.27 -11.86
CA PRO A 178 8.60 -1.04 -12.60
C PRO A 178 9.37 -0.84 -13.91
N PHE A 179 10.58 -1.39 -13.97
CA PHE A 179 11.47 -1.32 -15.13
C PHE A 179 11.19 -2.40 -16.17
N SER A 180 10.34 -3.38 -15.86
CA SER A 180 10.03 -4.48 -16.76
C SER A 180 8.92 -4.09 -17.73
N TRP A 181 9.08 -4.48 -19.00
CA TRP A 181 8.05 -4.29 -20.03
C TRP A 181 6.70 -4.91 -19.63
N LEU A 182 6.72 -6.06 -18.95
CA LEU A 182 5.51 -6.74 -18.51
C LEU A 182 4.73 -5.94 -17.47
N HIS A 183 5.43 -5.31 -16.50
CA HIS A 183 4.79 -4.46 -15.50
C HIS A 183 4.24 -3.18 -16.13
N GLN A 184 5.00 -2.54 -17.04
CA GLN A 184 4.54 -1.37 -17.78
C GLN A 184 3.26 -1.64 -18.58
N LYS A 185 3.16 -2.83 -19.19
CA LYS A 185 1.92 -3.28 -19.85
C LYS A 185 0.81 -3.54 -18.84
N PHE A 186 1.11 -4.17 -17.71
CA PHE A 186 0.15 -4.40 -16.64
C PHE A 186 -0.50 -3.09 -16.17
N VAL A 187 0.29 -2.09 -15.78
CA VAL A 187 -0.26 -0.81 -15.28
C VAL A 187 -1.04 -0.04 -16.36
N TRP A 188 -0.66 -0.18 -17.63
CA TRP A 188 -1.44 0.36 -18.75
C TRP A 188 -2.81 -0.32 -18.90
N PHE A 189 -2.90 -1.64 -18.77
CA PHE A 189 -4.15 -2.39 -18.97
C PHE A 189 -5.14 -2.29 -17.80
N VAL A 190 -4.67 -1.88 -16.62
CA VAL A 190 -5.54 -1.66 -15.45
C VAL A 190 -6.05 -0.23 -15.34
N GLY A 191 -5.48 0.72 -16.09
CA GLY A 191 -6.05 2.05 -16.21
C GLY A 191 -7.26 2.06 -17.15
N GLU A 192 -8.33 2.73 -16.73
CA GLU A 192 -9.63 2.74 -17.42
C GLU A 192 -9.87 4.05 -18.19
N ASN A 193 -9.24 5.15 -17.77
CA ASN A 193 -9.27 6.44 -18.45
C ASN A 193 -7.86 7.03 -18.54
N VAL A 194 -7.39 7.32 -19.74
CA VAL A 194 -6.01 7.76 -19.98
C VAL A 194 -5.73 9.15 -19.40
N GLU A 195 -6.66 10.09 -19.54
CA GLU A 195 -6.46 11.47 -19.09
C GLU A 195 -6.45 11.56 -17.57
N THR A 196 -7.42 10.93 -16.91
CA THR A 196 -7.47 10.87 -15.44
C THR A 196 -6.26 10.15 -14.87
N MET A 197 -5.88 8.99 -15.44
CA MET A 197 -4.64 8.31 -15.04
C MET A 197 -3.43 9.22 -15.19
N LYS A 198 -3.29 9.94 -16.31
CA LYS A 198 -2.16 10.86 -16.54
C LYS A 198 -2.10 11.95 -15.48
N GLN A 199 -3.23 12.54 -15.12
CA GLN A 199 -3.32 13.57 -14.07
C GLN A 199 -2.92 13.03 -12.70
N ASP A 200 -3.42 11.86 -12.30
CA ASP A 200 -3.11 11.24 -11.01
C ASP A 200 -1.63 10.82 -10.94
N ILE A 201 -1.10 10.22 -12.02
CA ILE A 201 0.32 9.86 -12.16
C ILE A 201 1.21 11.09 -12.03
N GLN A 202 0.85 12.21 -12.68
CA GLN A 202 1.59 13.46 -12.62
C GLN A 202 1.53 14.09 -11.22
N THR A 203 0.37 14.01 -10.56
CA THR A 203 0.20 14.48 -9.18
C THR A 203 1.15 13.75 -8.25
N VAL A 204 1.14 12.41 -8.25
CA VAL A 204 2.10 11.62 -7.45
C VAL A 204 3.53 11.92 -7.87
N ALA A 205 3.81 11.99 -9.17
CA ALA A 205 5.14 12.31 -9.68
C ALA A 205 5.63 13.73 -9.30
N SER A 206 4.77 14.63 -8.83
CA SER A 206 5.15 15.95 -8.33
C SER A 206 5.61 15.94 -6.86
N TRP A 207 5.22 14.93 -6.07
CA TRP A 207 5.59 14.83 -4.66
C TRP A 207 7.08 14.51 -4.46
N ASP A 208 7.66 14.97 -3.35
CA ASP A 208 9.06 14.73 -2.98
C ASP A 208 9.21 13.40 -2.23
N PHE A 209 9.20 12.28 -2.96
CA PHE A 209 9.48 10.95 -2.42
C PHE A 209 10.78 10.36 -2.96
N GLU A 210 11.52 9.68 -2.09
CA GLU A 210 12.81 9.05 -2.39
C GLU A 210 12.70 7.52 -2.40
N ARG A 211 11.64 6.97 -1.79
CA ARG A 211 11.35 5.53 -1.73
C ARG A 211 9.89 5.20 -2.05
N ILE A 212 9.64 3.97 -2.51
CA ILE A 212 8.30 3.40 -2.72
C ILE A 212 8.17 2.12 -1.89
N ILE A 213 7.12 2.03 -1.10
CA ILE A 213 6.76 0.88 -0.26
C ILE A 213 5.47 0.26 -0.82
N PRO A 214 5.57 -0.70 -1.75
CA PRO A 214 4.41 -1.40 -2.30
C PRO A 214 3.89 -2.46 -1.33
N CYS A 215 2.59 -2.76 -1.37
CA CYS A 215 2.04 -3.95 -0.70
C CYS A 215 2.63 -5.26 -1.27
N HIS A 216 2.97 -5.26 -2.56
CA HIS A 216 3.41 -6.43 -3.30
C HIS A 216 4.82 -6.22 -3.89
N GLY A 217 5.77 -7.06 -3.44
CA GLY A 217 7.18 -6.97 -3.84
C GLY A 217 8.05 -6.17 -2.88
N ASP A 218 9.34 -6.04 -3.22
CA ASP A 218 10.34 -5.41 -2.38
C ASP A 218 10.20 -3.89 -2.34
N THR A 219 10.57 -3.27 -1.22
CA THR A 219 10.68 -1.81 -1.13
C THR A 219 11.70 -1.29 -2.13
N ILE A 220 11.36 -0.20 -2.82
CA ILE A 220 12.27 0.53 -3.70
C ILE A 220 12.89 1.64 -2.85
N GLU A 221 14.09 1.40 -2.32
CA GLU A 221 14.78 2.34 -1.40
C GLU A 221 15.45 3.52 -2.14
N GLU A 222 15.80 3.33 -3.41
CA GLU A 222 16.50 4.32 -4.22
C GLU A 222 15.85 4.44 -5.60
N LYS A 223 16.07 5.58 -6.27
CA LYS A 223 15.55 5.85 -7.63
C LYS A 223 14.03 5.71 -7.75
N ALA A 224 13.30 5.98 -6.68
CA ALA A 224 11.84 5.87 -6.65
C ALA A 224 11.15 6.67 -7.76
N LYS A 225 11.60 7.91 -8.02
CA LYS A 225 11.07 8.74 -9.12
C LYS A 225 11.30 8.10 -10.48
N GLU A 226 12.43 7.44 -10.69
CA GLU A 226 12.75 6.73 -11.93
C GLU A 226 11.85 5.50 -12.08
N ALA A 227 11.70 4.72 -11.01
CA ALA A 227 10.82 3.56 -10.99
C ALA A 227 9.36 3.93 -11.31
N TRP A 228 8.83 4.97 -10.65
CA TRP A 228 7.47 5.47 -10.92
C TRP A 228 7.28 5.90 -12.37
N ARG A 229 8.21 6.72 -12.90
CA ARG A 229 8.16 7.16 -14.31
C ARG A 229 8.32 6.00 -15.28
N SER A 230 9.13 5.00 -14.94
CA SER A 230 9.33 3.82 -15.78
C SER A 230 8.04 3.00 -15.88
N ALA A 231 7.40 2.70 -14.75
CA ALA A 231 6.13 1.96 -14.72
C ALA A 231 5.07 2.63 -15.61
N TYR A 232 4.93 3.95 -15.48
CA TYR A 232 3.90 4.73 -16.18
C TYR A 232 4.35 5.40 -17.48
N ALA A 233 5.47 4.96 -18.06
CA ALA A 233 6.05 5.60 -19.25
C ALA A 233 5.09 5.69 -20.45
N ALA A 234 4.08 4.83 -20.54
CA ALA A 234 3.07 4.89 -21.60
C ALA A 234 2.08 6.05 -21.44
N TYR A 235 1.77 6.49 -20.20
CA TYR A 235 0.88 7.62 -19.93
C TYR A 235 1.58 8.98 -20.00
N LEU A 236 2.90 8.97 -19.81
CA LEU A 236 3.74 10.18 -19.77
C LEU A 236 4.30 10.59 -21.14
N LYS A 237 3.94 9.84 -22.20
CA LYS A 237 4.15 10.25 -23.59
C LYS A 237 3.10 11.29 -24.00
#